data_AF-A0A429Y4P3-F1
#
_entry.id   AF-A0A429Y4P3-F1
#
_cell.length_a   1.000
_cell.length_b   1.000
_cell.length_c   1.000
_cell.angle_alpha   90.00
_cell.angle_beta   90.00
_cell.angle_gamma   90.00
#
_symmetry.space_group_name_H-M   'P 1'
#
loop_
_entity.id
_entity.type
_entity.pdbx_description
1 polymer ?
#
loop_
_entity_poly.entity_id
_entity_poly.type
_entity_poly.pdbx_seq_one_letter_code
_entity_poly.pdbx_strand_id
1 'polypeptide(L)'
;MILLFRFVILALIIYLFYIAVKFILDPKRKLENAHEQKRFFFYDVPDNIRKNFLITYEGVMFEGEKYLGTTDRAFEVVSIFIFPHNKDLLQGLSYEDFKFIEQEVKLRYPNAVIDWKSPIKELIEKNRNK
;
A
#
# COMPACT_ATOMS: atom_id res chain seq x y z
N MET A 1 -48.40 -6.97 14.10
CA MET A 1 -47.79 -7.87 13.10
C MET A 1 -47.22 -7.11 11.90
N ILE A 2 -48.05 -6.47 11.06
CA ILE A 2 -47.60 -5.78 9.83
C ILE A 2 -46.64 -4.60 10.08
N LEU A 3 -46.89 -3.79 11.12
CA LEU A 3 -46.02 -2.66 11.47
C LEU A 3 -44.61 -3.11 11.91
N LEU A 4 -44.53 -4.13 12.77
CA LEU A 4 -43.25 -4.73 13.19
C LEU A 4 -42.48 -5.28 11.99
N PHE A 5 -43.16 -5.97 11.08
CA PHE A 5 -42.53 -6.50 9.86
C PHE A 5 -41.96 -5.38 8.97
N ARG A 6 -42.66 -4.24 8.84
CA ARG A 6 -42.16 -3.06 8.12
C ARG A 6 -40.90 -2.47 8.77
N PHE A 7 -40.83 -2.42 10.10
CA PHE A 7 -39.63 -1.96 10.80
C PHE A 7 -38.44 -2.91 10.61
N VAL A 8 -38.68 -4.22 10.61
CA VAL A 8 -37.62 -5.22 10.35
C VAL A 8 -37.07 -5.08 8.93
N ILE A 9 -37.96 -4.92 7.92
CA ILE A 9 -37.52 -4.69 6.53
C ILE A 9 -36.71 -3.40 6.43
N LEU A 10 -37.16 -2.31 7.06
CA LEU A 10 -36.44 -1.04 7.03
C LEU A 10 -35.06 -1.17 7.67
N ALA A 11 -34.96 -1.84 8.83
CA ALA A 11 -33.69 -2.11 9.49
C ALA A 11 -32.76 -2.96 8.61
N LEU A 12 -33.29 -3.96 7.90
CA LEU A 12 -32.53 -4.77 6.96
C LEU A 12 -32.00 -3.93 5.79
N ILE A 13 -32.81 -3.03 5.22
CA ILE A 13 -32.38 -2.13 4.14
C ILE A 13 -31.25 -1.22 4.62
N ILE A 14 -31.38 -0.61 5.80
CA ILE A 14 -30.34 0.24 6.40
C ILE A 14 -29.05 -0.56 6.62
N TYR A 15 -29.17 -1.79 7.14
CA TYR A 15 -28.04 -2.67 7.37
C TYR A 15 -27.31 -3.06 6.06
N LEU A 16 -28.06 -3.40 5.01
CA LEU A 16 -27.50 -3.67 3.68
C LEU A 16 -26.79 -2.45 3.10
N PHE A 17 -27.39 -1.26 3.27
CA PHE A 17 -26.77 -0.01 2.81
C PHE A 17 -25.45 0.28 3.55
N TYR A 18 -25.42 0.05 4.87
CA TYR A 18 -24.21 0.17 5.67
C TYR A 18 -23.10 -0.79 5.18
N ILE A 19 -23.42 -2.05 4.91
CA ILE A 19 -22.46 -3.01 4.36
C ILE A 19 -21.95 -2.57 2.99
N ALA A 20 -22.86 -2.16 2.09
CA ALA A 20 -22.49 -1.72 0.76
C ALA A 20 -21.54 -0.52 0.79
N VAL A 21 -21.83 0.50 1.60
CA VAL A 21 -20.96 1.66 1.77
C VAL A 21 -19.60 1.23 2.33
N LYS A 22 -19.58 0.41 3.38
CA LYS A 22 -18.34 -0.10 3.97
C LYS A 22 -17.49 -0.89 2.97
N PHE A 23 -18.14 -1.68 2.11
CA PHE A 23 -17.49 -2.48 1.09
C PHE A 23 -16.88 -1.63 -0.04
N ILE A 24 -17.61 -0.61 -0.51
CA ILE A 24 -17.12 0.30 -1.56
C ILE A 24 -15.98 1.18 -1.04
N LEU A 25 -16.04 1.59 0.23
CA LEU A 25 -15.01 2.41 0.87
C LEU A 25 -13.80 1.61 1.33
N ASP A 26 -13.79 0.27 1.17
CA ASP A 26 -12.65 -0.56 1.55
C ASP A 26 -11.39 -0.12 0.77
N PRO A 27 -10.37 0.43 1.45
CA PRO A 27 -9.16 0.92 0.80
C PRO A 27 -8.40 -0.20 0.07
N LYS A 28 -8.57 -1.46 0.46
CA LYS A 28 -8.00 -2.60 -0.27
C LYS A 28 -8.61 -2.74 -1.66
N ARG A 29 -9.92 -2.47 -1.82
CA ARG A 29 -10.58 -2.46 -3.13
C ARG A 29 -10.02 -1.36 -4.04
N LYS A 30 -9.71 -0.19 -3.46
CA LYS A 30 -9.09 0.92 -4.21
C LYS A 30 -7.70 0.53 -4.72
N LEU A 31 -6.92 -0.20 -3.92
CA LEU A 31 -5.63 -0.75 -4.33
C LEU A 31 -5.78 -1.74 -5.50
N GLU A 32 -6.69 -2.69 -5.40
CA GLU A 32 -6.96 -3.67 -6.48
C GLU A 32 -7.37 -2.98 -7.78
N ASN A 33 -8.31 -2.02 -7.71
CA ASN A 33 -8.74 -1.25 -8.89
C ASN A 33 -7.59 -0.45 -9.50
N ALA A 34 -6.73 0.16 -8.68
CA ALA A 34 -5.57 0.90 -9.17
C ALA A 34 -4.55 -0.03 -9.85
N HIS A 35 -4.35 -1.23 -9.28
CA HIS A 35 -3.48 -2.26 -9.83
C HIS A 35 -3.95 -2.72 -11.22
N GLU A 36 -5.24 -3.04 -11.36
CA GLU A 36 -5.85 -3.41 -12.65
C GLU A 36 -5.70 -2.31 -13.71
N GLN A 37 -5.77 -1.05 -13.28
CA GLN A 37 -5.63 0.12 -14.13
C GLN A 37 -4.17 0.56 -14.32
N LYS A 38 -3.20 -0.18 -13.78
CA LYS A 38 -1.77 0.12 -13.81
C LYS A 38 -1.39 1.47 -13.20
N ARG A 39 -2.22 2.00 -12.30
CA ARG A 39 -2.01 3.31 -11.67
C ARG A 39 -1.26 3.19 -10.36
N PHE A 40 -0.60 4.28 -9.97
CA PHE A 40 -0.04 4.38 -8.63
C PHE A 40 -1.14 4.38 -7.56
N PHE A 41 -0.98 3.56 -6.52
CA PHE A 41 -1.76 3.68 -5.29
C PHE A 41 -0.96 3.19 -4.08
N PHE A 42 -1.01 3.94 -2.99
CA PHE A 42 -0.33 3.63 -1.73
C PHE A 42 -1.37 3.24 -0.68
N TYR A 43 -1.38 1.97 -0.29
CA TYR A 43 -2.24 1.43 0.75
C TYR A 43 -1.46 1.13 2.01
N ASP A 44 -1.82 1.81 3.11
CA ASP A 44 -1.15 1.63 4.40
C ASP A 44 -2.13 1.83 5.55
N VAL A 45 -1.77 1.27 6.69
CA VAL A 45 -2.46 1.42 7.97
C VAL A 45 -1.47 2.06 8.94
N PRO A 46 -1.36 3.41 8.96
CA PRO A 46 -0.31 4.12 9.70
C PRO A 46 -0.32 3.80 11.20
N ASP A 47 -1.51 3.64 11.78
CA ASP A 47 -1.68 3.33 13.21
C ASP A 47 -1.23 1.89 13.57
N ASN A 48 -0.91 1.06 12.58
CA ASN A 48 -0.43 -0.30 12.79
C ASN A 48 0.92 -0.50 12.13
N ILE A 49 1.97 -0.23 12.91
CA ILE A 49 3.36 -0.30 12.44
C ILE A 49 3.78 -1.74 12.09
N ARG A 50 3.15 -2.76 12.69
CA ARG A 50 3.41 -4.18 12.38
C ARG A 50 2.80 -4.64 11.06
N LYS A 51 1.87 -3.87 10.47
CA LYS A 51 1.30 -4.20 9.17
C LYS A 51 2.15 -3.61 8.07
N ASN A 52 2.56 -4.44 7.13
CA ASN A 52 3.22 -3.99 5.91
C ASN A 52 2.25 -3.11 5.09
N PHE A 53 2.80 -2.15 4.37
CA PHE A 53 2.04 -1.38 3.39
C PHE A 53 2.13 -2.06 2.02
N LEU A 54 1.20 -1.72 1.13
CA LEU A 54 1.18 -2.16 -0.25
C LEU A 54 1.22 -0.96 -1.18
N ILE A 55 1.97 -1.07 -2.25
CA ILE A 55 1.98 -0.09 -3.34
C ILE A 55 1.66 -0.83 -4.63
N THR A 56 0.84 -0.24 -5.47
CA THR A 56 0.79 -0.64 -6.87
C THR A 56 1.29 0.46 -7.78
N TYR A 57 2.00 0.10 -8.84
CA TYR A 57 2.53 1.00 -9.86
C TYR A 57 2.72 0.21 -11.16
N GLU A 58 2.24 0.73 -12.30
CA GLU A 58 2.37 0.10 -13.63
C GLU A 58 1.93 -1.37 -13.70
N GLY A 59 0.97 -1.76 -12.84
CA GLY A 59 0.45 -3.13 -12.79
C GLY A 59 1.36 -4.11 -12.01
N VAL A 60 2.34 -3.61 -11.26
CA VAL A 60 3.12 -4.38 -10.27
C VAL A 60 2.60 -4.07 -8.88
N MET A 61 2.60 -5.08 -8.01
CA MET A 61 2.28 -4.94 -6.58
C MET A 61 3.55 -5.09 -5.75
N PHE A 62 3.86 -4.09 -4.94
CA PHE A 62 5.00 -4.06 -4.02
C PHE A 62 4.50 -4.13 -2.58
N GLU A 63 5.28 -4.76 -1.73
CA GLU A 63 5.09 -4.80 -0.29
C GLU A 63 6.24 -4.05 0.39
N GLY A 64 5.88 -3.20 1.36
CA GLY A 64 6.81 -2.46 2.19
C GLY A 64 6.76 -2.94 3.64
N GLU A 65 7.82 -3.63 4.04
CA GLU A 65 7.99 -4.18 5.39
C GLU A 65 8.63 -3.13 6.29
N LYS A 66 7.93 -2.74 7.37
CA LYS A 66 8.32 -1.63 8.25
C LYS A 66 9.07 -2.13 9.47
N TYR A 67 10.22 -1.51 9.77
CA TYR A 67 11.02 -1.80 10.95
C TYR A 67 11.04 -0.59 11.89
N LEU A 68 10.61 -0.83 13.13
CA LEU A 68 10.67 0.13 14.22
C LEU A 68 12.09 0.29 14.73
N GLY A 69 12.46 1.52 14.98
CA GLY A 69 13.68 1.86 15.70
C GLY A 69 13.44 2.97 16.70
N THR A 70 14.52 3.44 17.27
CA THR A 70 14.54 4.63 18.11
C THR A 70 15.23 5.74 17.35
N THR A 71 14.62 6.91 17.35
CA THR A 71 15.32 8.15 16.98
C THR A 71 15.45 9.04 18.21
N ASP A 72 16.17 10.15 18.09
CA ASP A 72 16.45 11.05 19.20
C ASP A 72 15.19 11.62 19.88
N ARG A 73 14.02 11.49 19.23
CA ARG A 73 12.76 12.10 19.66
C ARG A 73 11.65 11.09 19.96
N ALA A 74 11.61 9.93 19.31
CA ALA A 74 10.53 8.95 19.46
C ALA A 74 10.89 7.55 18.91
N PHE A 75 10.00 6.57 19.16
CA PHE A 75 9.96 5.33 18.40
C PHE A 75 9.25 5.59 17.06
N GLU A 76 9.94 5.37 15.96
CA GLU A 76 9.41 5.56 14.60
C GLU A 76 9.93 4.50 13.63
N VAL A 77 9.37 4.47 12.42
CA VAL A 77 9.82 3.58 11.35
C VAL A 77 11.14 4.11 10.80
N VAL A 78 12.23 3.38 11.04
CA VAL A 78 13.59 3.80 10.66
C VAL A 78 14.14 3.05 9.45
N SER A 79 13.55 1.90 9.11
CA SER A 79 13.94 1.12 7.94
C SER A 79 12.72 0.48 7.29
N ILE A 80 12.68 0.47 5.96
CA ILE A 80 11.63 -0.11 5.15
C ILE A 80 12.26 -0.97 4.07
N PHE A 81 11.89 -2.24 4.01
CA PHE A 81 12.25 -3.10 2.90
C PHE A 81 11.13 -3.18 1.88
N ILE A 82 11.43 -2.93 0.60
CA ILE A 82 10.45 -2.98 -0.48
C ILE A 82 10.76 -4.13 -1.44
N PHE A 83 9.74 -4.92 -1.77
CA PHE A 83 9.86 -6.03 -2.71
C PHE A 83 8.57 -6.27 -3.51
N PRO A 84 8.66 -6.74 -4.76
CA PRO A 84 7.49 -7.06 -5.56
C PRO A 84 6.91 -8.41 -5.15
N HIS A 85 5.59 -8.57 -5.27
CA HIS A 85 4.92 -9.87 -5.12
C HIS A 85 5.27 -10.82 -6.27
N ASN A 86 5.41 -10.28 -7.48
CA ASN A 86 5.81 -11.03 -8.66
C ASN A 86 6.97 -10.31 -9.37
N LYS A 87 8.13 -10.97 -9.43
CA LYS A 87 9.35 -10.44 -10.04
C LYS A 87 9.27 -10.37 -11.57
N ASP A 88 8.48 -11.23 -12.20
CA ASP A 88 8.34 -11.29 -13.66
C ASP A 88 7.65 -10.02 -14.21
N LEU A 89 6.81 -9.39 -13.38
CA LEU A 89 6.13 -8.15 -13.73
C LEU A 89 7.02 -6.90 -13.63
N LEU A 90 8.26 -7.03 -13.14
CA LEU A 90 9.22 -5.91 -13.14
C LEU A 90 9.70 -5.54 -14.55
N GLN A 91 9.49 -6.40 -15.54
CA GLN A 91 9.93 -6.13 -16.91
C GLN A 91 9.30 -4.84 -17.44
N GLY A 92 10.13 -3.93 -17.93
CA GLY A 92 9.70 -2.64 -18.47
C GLY A 92 9.78 -1.49 -17.48
N LEU A 93 9.97 -1.75 -16.18
CA LEU A 93 10.23 -0.71 -15.19
C LEU A 93 11.69 -0.24 -15.26
N SER A 94 11.86 1.07 -15.19
CA SER A 94 13.13 1.79 -15.23
C SER A 94 13.62 2.18 -13.83
N TYR A 95 14.84 2.70 -13.76
CA TYR A 95 15.38 3.23 -12.51
C TYR A 95 14.55 4.40 -11.96
N GLU A 96 14.04 5.24 -12.85
CA GLU A 96 13.22 6.40 -12.57
C GLU A 96 11.90 6.01 -11.91
N ASP A 97 11.31 4.88 -12.30
CA ASP A 97 10.08 4.34 -11.71
C ASP A 97 10.30 3.95 -10.24
N PHE A 98 11.40 3.26 -9.94
CA PHE A 98 11.73 2.91 -8.55
C PHE A 98 12.06 4.14 -7.71
N LYS A 99 12.71 5.15 -8.31
CA LYS A 99 12.95 6.44 -7.64
C LYS A 99 11.64 7.17 -7.32
N PHE A 100 10.66 7.15 -8.22
CA PHE A 100 9.33 7.69 -7.96
C PHE A 100 8.66 7.00 -6.78
N ILE A 101 8.65 5.66 -6.76
CA ILE A 101 8.07 4.88 -5.64
C ILE A 101 8.79 5.22 -4.32
N GLU A 102 10.12 5.29 -4.34
CA GLU A 102 10.93 5.62 -3.17
C GLU A 102 10.60 7.02 -2.63
N GLN A 103 10.42 8.01 -3.51
CA GLN A 103 10.00 9.35 -3.13
C GLN A 103 8.61 9.36 -2.47
N GLU A 104 7.64 8.65 -3.05
CA GLU A 104 6.30 8.53 -2.47
C GLU A 104 6.30 7.86 -1.09
N VAL A 105 7.17 6.87 -0.88
CA VAL A 105 7.37 6.25 0.44
C VAL A 105 7.98 7.27 1.42
N LYS A 106 9.00 8.02 0.99
CA LYS A 106 9.63 9.07 1.82
C LYS A 106 8.70 10.19 2.23
N LEU A 107 7.66 10.50 1.44
CA LEU A 107 6.64 11.48 1.83
C LEU A 107 5.86 11.05 3.08
N ARG A 108 5.64 9.75 3.27
CA ARG A 108 4.98 9.19 4.47
C ARG A 108 5.97 8.83 5.58
N TYR A 109 7.15 8.37 5.22
CA TYR A 109 8.18 7.86 6.13
C TYR A 109 9.51 8.60 5.90
N PRO A 110 9.61 9.89 6.26
CA PRO A 110 10.76 10.73 5.92
C PRO A 110 12.08 10.22 6.50
N ASN A 111 12.03 9.71 7.73
CA ASN A 111 13.20 9.27 8.49
C ASN A 111 13.62 7.82 8.16
N ALA A 112 12.81 7.07 7.40
CA ALA A 112 13.08 5.65 7.13
C ALA A 112 14.12 5.45 6.02
N VAL A 113 15.16 4.67 6.26
CA VAL A 113 16.04 4.18 5.18
C VAL A 113 15.27 3.17 4.33
N ILE A 114 15.27 3.35 3.02
CA ILE A 114 14.54 2.47 2.09
C ILE A 114 15.54 1.52 1.45
N ASP A 115 15.30 0.22 1.63
CA ASP A 115 16.11 -0.85 1.10
C ASP A 115 15.28 -1.69 0.13
N TRP A 116 15.70 -1.73 -1.13
CA TRP A 116 15.07 -2.59 -2.13
C TRP A 116 15.62 -4.02 -2.01
N LYS A 117 14.76 -5.04 -2.06
CA LYS A 117 15.20 -6.44 -2.19
C LYS A 117 15.52 -6.77 -3.66
N SER A 118 16.32 -7.82 -3.87
CA SER A 118 16.67 -8.33 -5.21
C SER A 118 15.42 -8.76 -6.02
N PRO A 119 15.33 -8.47 -7.33
CA PRO A 119 16.40 -8.00 -8.22
C PRO A 119 16.48 -6.47 -8.41
N ILE A 120 15.66 -5.70 -7.69
CA ILE A 120 15.57 -4.24 -7.87
C ILE A 120 16.83 -3.54 -7.33
N LYS A 121 17.37 -4.07 -6.22
CA LYS A 121 18.61 -3.58 -5.60
C LYS A 121 19.74 -3.45 -6.60
N GLU A 122 19.98 -4.50 -7.38
CA GLU A 122 21.07 -4.59 -8.35
C GLU A 122 20.91 -3.56 -9.46
N LEU A 123 19.67 -3.32 -9.91
CA LEU A 123 19.36 -2.27 -10.88
C LEU A 123 19.66 -0.88 -10.31
N ILE A 124 19.26 -0.61 -9.07
CA ILE A 124 19.49 0.68 -8.40
C ILE A 124 20.99 0.93 -8.21
N GLU A 125 21.74 -0.06 -7.71
CA GLU A 125 23.18 0.05 -7.52
C GLU A 125 23.93 0.31 -8.83
N LYS A 126 23.53 -0.38 -9.91
CA LYS A 126 24.12 -0.19 -11.24
C LYS A 126 23.92 1.22 -11.79
N ASN A 127 22.77 1.85 -11.52
CA ASN A 127 22.48 3.21 -11.99
C ASN A 127 23.03 4.31 -11.07
N ARG A 128 23.21 4.04 -9.77
CA ARG A 128 23.83 5.01 -8.85
C ARG A 128 25.32 5.20 -9.11
N ASN A 129 25.99 4.19 -9.66
CA ASN A 129 27.43 4.20 -9.95
C ASN A 129 27.78 4.71 -11.37
N LYS A 130 26.79 5.17 -12.13
CA LYS A 130 26.96 5.81 -13.45
C LYS A 130 26.84 7.32 -13.33
#